data_AF-A0A5N5TND9-F1
#
_entry.id   AF-A0A5N5TND9-F1
#
_cell.length_a   1.000
_cell.length_b   1.000
_cell.length_c   1.000
_cell.angle_alpha   90.00
_cell.angle_beta   90.00
_cell.angle_gamma   90.00
#
_symmetry.space_group_name_H-M   'P 1'
#
loop_
_entity.id
_entity.type
_entity.pdbx_description
1 polymer ?
#
loop_
_entity_poly.entity_id
_entity_poly.type
_entity_poly.pdbx_seq_one_letter_code
_entity_poly.pdbx_strand_id
1 'polypeptide(L)'
;MKIVGRRLVWNTLAASSVDHYEENFGTTTSNQLPKFTDPSGKRFFRCTYCTYSSMNSGNVLTHIQFKHTGEKPFSCALCSKPFTKKSNIKAHMRTHTGEKPFHCKFCDKNFSQKMSPIINYLIN
;
A
#
# COMPACT_ATOMS: atom_id res chain seq x y z
N MET A 1 -31.57 -2.54 24.03
CA MET A 1 -30.63 -1.40 23.90
C MET A 1 -30.08 -1.37 22.48
N LYS A 2 -30.17 -0.20 21.84
CA LYS A 2 -29.67 0.23 20.52
C LYS A 2 -30.34 -0.34 19.25
N ILE A 3 -31.30 0.46 18.77
CA ILE A 3 -31.79 0.58 17.39
C ILE A 3 -30.80 1.45 16.59
N VAL A 4 -30.65 1.19 15.27
CA VAL A 4 -30.64 2.10 14.08
C VAL A 4 -30.06 1.26 12.91
N GLY A 5 -30.63 1.16 11.70
CA GLY A 5 -31.73 1.86 11.04
C GLY A 5 -32.08 1.16 9.72
N ARG A 6 -33.31 1.38 9.26
CA ARG A 6 -34.02 0.69 8.17
C ARG A 6 -33.78 1.32 6.79
N ARG A 7 -34.13 0.51 5.76
CA ARG A 7 -34.77 0.87 4.45
C ARG A 7 -33.83 1.50 3.40
N LEU A 8 -33.93 1.24 2.10
CA LEU A 8 -35.11 1.01 1.24
C LEU A 8 -34.78 0.03 0.09
N VAL A 9 -35.68 -0.92 -0.18
CA VAL A 9 -35.75 -1.64 -1.46
C VAL A 9 -36.52 -0.75 -2.42
N TRP A 10 -35.92 -0.38 -3.55
CA TRP A 10 -36.62 0.21 -4.70
C TRP A 10 -36.41 -0.70 -5.91
N ASN A 11 -37.48 -1.42 -6.28
CA ASN A 11 -37.65 -1.95 -7.63
C ASN A 11 -38.77 -1.13 -8.28
N THR A 12 -38.46 -0.31 -9.29
CA THR A 12 -39.28 -0.19 -10.51
C THR A 12 -38.41 0.28 -11.68
N LEU A 13 -38.56 -0.42 -12.79
CA LEU A 13 -37.87 -0.28 -14.07
C LEU A 13 -38.14 1.05 -14.79
N ALA A 14 -37.11 1.69 -15.34
CA ALA A 14 -37.13 2.29 -16.68
C ALA A 14 -35.71 2.72 -17.13
N ALA A 15 -35.40 2.39 -18.39
CA ALA A 15 -34.38 2.97 -19.27
C ALA A 15 -32.91 2.49 -19.16
N SER A 16 -32.60 1.53 -20.04
CA SER A 16 -31.50 1.58 -21.03
C SER A 16 -30.03 1.54 -20.57
N SER A 17 -29.39 0.41 -20.91
CA SER A 17 -27.96 0.20 -21.20
C SER A 17 -26.92 0.79 -20.25
N VAL A 18 -26.59 0.06 -19.18
CA VAL A 18 -25.22 -0.04 -18.67
C VAL A 18 -25.02 -1.47 -18.20
N ASP A 19 -24.01 -2.13 -18.75
CA ASP A 19 -23.66 -3.51 -18.43
C ASP A 19 -23.53 -3.71 -16.91
N HIS A 20 -23.96 -4.89 -16.44
CA HIS A 20 -23.72 -5.40 -15.10
C HIS A 20 -22.26 -5.12 -14.69
N TYR A 21 -22.06 -4.17 -13.77
CA TYR A 21 -20.83 -4.12 -13.00
C TYR A 21 -21.03 -5.08 -11.82
N GLU A 22 -20.51 -6.30 -11.96
CA GLU A 22 -20.39 -7.18 -10.81
C GLU A 22 -19.38 -6.55 -9.84
N GLU A 23 -19.85 -6.18 -8.65
CA GLU A 23 -19.00 -5.82 -7.51
C GLU A 23 -18.22 -7.05 -7.05
N ASN A 24 -17.15 -7.35 -7.78
CA ASN A 24 -16.10 -8.22 -7.29
C ASN A 24 -15.34 -7.49 -6.17
N PHE A 25 -15.84 -7.58 -4.93
CA PHE A 25 -15.07 -7.29 -3.71
C PHE A 25 -14.00 -8.38 -3.47
N GLY A 26 -13.24 -8.69 -4.53
CA GLY A 26 -12.10 -9.60 -4.47
C GLY A 26 -10.90 -8.87 -3.87
N THR A 27 -10.27 -9.51 -2.88
CA THR A 27 -8.93 -9.12 -2.43
C THR A 27 -7.99 -9.14 -3.63
N THR A 28 -7.64 -7.96 -4.17
CA THR A 28 -6.81 -7.87 -5.38
C THR A 28 -5.43 -8.44 -5.03
N THR A 29 -5.16 -9.68 -5.41
CA THR A 29 -3.86 -10.31 -5.19
C THR A 29 -2.90 -9.94 -6.31
N SER A 30 -1.58 -10.03 -6.07
CA SER A 30 -0.55 -9.68 -7.08
C SER A 30 -0.72 -10.40 -8.43
N ASN A 31 -1.42 -11.54 -8.45
CA ASN A 31 -1.63 -12.36 -9.63
C ASN A 31 -2.77 -11.85 -10.54
N GLN A 32 -3.59 -10.90 -10.07
CA GLN A 32 -4.75 -10.38 -10.81
C GLN A 32 -4.51 -8.98 -11.41
N LEU A 33 -3.33 -8.39 -11.24
CA LEU A 33 -3.05 -7.05 -11.77
C LEU A 33 -2.87 -7.07 -13.29
N PRO A 34 -3.54 -6.18 -14.04
CA PRO A 34 -3.38 -6.11 -15.49
C PRO A 34 -1.94 -5.75 -15.86
N LYS A 35 -1.34 -6.56 -16.74
CA LYS A 35 0.05 -6.42 -17.19
C LYS A 35 0.06 -5.71 -18.54
N PHE A 36 0.79 -4.62 -18.62
CA PHE A 36 0.95 -3.85 -19.84
C PHE A 36 2.41 -3.85 -20.27
N THR A 37 2.63 -3.64 -21.56
CA THR A 37 3.98 -3.51 -22.13
C THR A 37 3.99 -2.21 -22.92
N ASP A 38 5.00 -1.39 -22.71
CA ASP A 38 5.17 -0.16 -23.48
C ASP A 38 5.77 -0.48 -24.87
N PRO A 39 5.80 0.49 -25.82
CA PRO A 39 6.40 0.30 -27.14
C PRO A 39 7.90 -0.08 -27.12
N SER A 40 8.60 0.16 -26.00
CA SER A 40 9.98 -0.24 -25.79
C SER A 40 10.14 -1.65 -25.21
N GLY A 41 9.03 -2.39 -25.05
CA GLY A 41 9.02 -3.75 -24.51
C GLY A 41 9.05 -3.82 -22.98
N LYS A 42 8.95 -2.69 -22.26
CA LYS A 42 9.00 -2.70 -20.80
C LYS A 42 7.64 -3.01 -20.20
N ARG A 43 7.63 -3.98 -19.29
CA ARG A 43 6.41 -4.42 -18.62
C ARG A 43 6.09 -3.58 -17.40
N PHE A 44 4.86 -3.13 -17.28
CA PHE A 44 4.35 -2.38 -16.14
C PHE A 44 2.95 -2.85 -15.72
N PHE A 45 2.54 -2.43 -14.53
CA PHE A 45 1.25 -2.75 -13.93
C PHE A 45 0.48 -1.45 -13.72
N ARG A 46 -0.83 -1.47 -13.93
CA ARG A 46 -1.72 -0.33 -13.71
C ARG A 46 -2.68 -0.62 -12.56
N CYS A 47 -3.03 0.43 -11.81
CA CYS A 47 -4.12 0.39 -10.86
C CYS A 47 -5.45 0.23 -11.62
N THR A 48 -6.38 -0.53 -11.06
CA THR A 48 -7.73 -0.74 -11.61
C THR A 48 -8.70 0.38 -11.25
N TYR A 49 -8.40 1.15 -10.20
CA TYR A 49 -9.26 2.22 -9.67
C TYR A 49 -8.84 3.63 -10.11
N CYS A 50 -7.62 3.81 -10.60
CA CYS A 50 -7.12 5.12 -11.03
C CYS A 50 -6.02 5.00 -12.10
N THR A 51 -5.44 6.14 -12.50
CA THR A 51 -4.41 6.19 -13.55
C THR A 51 -3.01 5.80 -13.07
N TYR A 52 -2.84 5.49 -11.78
CA TYR A 52 -1.54 5.10 -11.21
C TYR A 52 -0.98 3.85 -11.90
N SER A 53 0.32 3.87 -12.19
CA SER A 53 1.04 2.74 -12.76
C SER A 53 2.41 2.57 -12.10
N SER A 54 2.94 1.35 -12.13
CA SER A 54 4.26 1.04 -11.61
C SER A 54 4.87 -0.16 -12.34
N MET A 55 6.20 -0.19 -12.42
CA MET A 55 6.93 -1.35 -12.94
C MET A 55 6.82 -2.58 -12.01
N ASN A 56 6.44 -2.37 -10.74
CA ASN A 56 6.34 -3.42 -9.74
C ASN A 56 4.88 -3.65 -9.33
N SER A 57 4.40 -4.88 -9.46
CA SER A 57 3.05 -5.29 -9.01
C SER A 57 2.84 -5.02 -7.53
N GLY A 58 3.86 -5.20 -6.69
CA GLY A 58 3.78 -4.94 -5.26
C GLY A 58 3.54 -3.46 -4.91
N ASN A 59 4.01 -2.54 -5.75
CA ASN A 59 3.76 -1.11 -5.56
C ASN A 59 2.32 -0.75 -5.92
N VAL A 60 1.78 -1.29 -7.03
CA VAL A 60 0.37 -1.12 -7.40
C VAL A 60 -0.54 -1.72 -6.33
N LEU A 61 -0.21 -2.91 -5.81
CA LEU A 61 -0.96 -3.53 -4.71
C LEU A 61 -0.94 -2.65 -3.45
N THR A 62 0.24 -2.17 -3.04
CA THR A 62 0.34 -1.26 -1.88
C THR A 62 -0.47 0.02 -2.09
N HIS A 63 -0.46 0.55 -3.32
CA HIS A 63 -1.25 1.72 -3.68
C HIS A 63 -2.75 1.44 -3.53
N ILE A 64 -3.24 0.32 -4.07
CA ILE A 64 -4.65 -0.09 -3.94
C ILE A 64 -5.03 -0.23 -2.47
N GLN A 65 -4.23 -0.96 -1.70
CA GLN A 65 -4.44 -1.15 -0.26
C GLN A 65 -4.53 0.17 0.49
N PHE A 66 -3.65 1.11 0.19
CA PHE A 66 -3.60 2.37 0.93
C PHE A 66 -4.61 3.43 0.48
N LYS A 67 -4.90 3.51 -0.83
CA LYS A 67 -5.68 4.60 -1.42
C LYS A 67 -7.11 4.23 -1.77
N HIS A 68 -7.41 2.96 -1.95
CA HIS A 68 -8.72 2.51 -2.41
C HIS A 68 -9.43 1.62 -1.39
N THR A 69 -8.75 0.62 -0.82
CA THR A 69 -9.40 -0.32 0.12
C THR A 69 -9.19 0.04 1.59
N GLY A 70 -8.16 0.85 1.91
CA GLY A 70 -7.81 1.19 3.29
C GLY A 70 -7.18 0.03 4.08
N GLU A 71 -6.95 -1.13 3.45
CA GLU A 71 -6.33 -2.29 4.06
C GLU A 71 -4.89 -2.00 4.48
N LYS A 72 -4.55 -2.42 5.71
CA LYS A 72 -3.19 -2.33 6.25
C LYS A 72 -2.84 -3.67 6.89
N PRO A 73 -2.36 -4.65 6.09
CA PRO A 73 -2.25 -6.04 6.51
C PRO A 73 -1.17 -6.28 7.58
N PHE A 74 -0.27 -5.33 7.81
CA PHE A 74 0.81 -5.49 8.78
C PHE A 74 0.58 -4.60 9.99
N SER A 75 0.32 -5.19 11.16
CA SER A 75 0.11 -4.44 12.40
C SER A 75 1.22 -4.73 13.41
N CYS A 76 1.69 -3.69 14.10
CA CYS A 76 2.67 -3.84 15.18
C CYS A 76 2.05 -4.65 16.33
N ALA A 77 2.73 -5.70 16.76
CA ALA A 77 2.25 -6.53 17.88
C ALA A 77 2.27 -5.82 19.24
N LEU A 78 3.07 -4.74 19.37
CA LEU A 78 3.26 -4.03 20.65
C LEU A 78 2.35 -2.81 20.81
N CYS A 79 2.03 -2.11 19.72
CA CYS A 79 1.22 -0.89 19.77
C CYS A 79 0.06 -0.87 18.77
N SER A 80 -0.19 -1.98 18.08
CA SER A 80 -1.27 -2.14 17.09
C SER A 80 -1.23 -1.13 15.93
N LYS A 81 -0.12 -0.40 15.76
CA LYS A 81 0.03 0.57 14.68
C LYS A 81 0.03 -0.15 13.32
N PRO A 82 -0.82 0.24 12.36
CA PRO A 82 -0.94 -0.47 11.10
C PRO A 82 0.02 0.07 10.02
N PHE A 83 0.47 -0.83 9.16
CA PHE A 83 1.44 -0.61 8.08
C PHE A 83 1.00 -1.34 6.81
N THR A 84 1.40 -0.77 5.68
CA THR A 84 1.10 -1.34 4.35
C THR A 84 2.21 -2.21 3.79
N LYS A 85 3.43 -2.12 4.34
CA LYS A 85 4.60 -2.90 3.88
C LYS A 85 5.29 -3.59 5.05
N LYS A 86 5.71 -4.85 4.83
CA LYS A 86 6.52 -5.64 5.78
C LYS A 86 7.84 -4.95 6.16
N SER A 87 8.50 -4.29 5.20
CA SER A 87 9.73 -3.52 5.46
C SER A 87 9.51 -2.39 6.45
N ASN A 88 8.35 -1.72 6.37
CA ASN A 88 8.02 -0.56 7.21
C ASN A 88 7.75 -1.00 8.65
N ILE A 89 6.99 -2.08 8.85
CA ILE A 89 6.79 -2.64 10.20
C ILE A 89 8.11 -3.16 10.78
N LYS A 90 8.97 -3.83 9.98
CA LYS A 90 10.29 -4.28 10.45
C LYS A 90 11.17 -3.11 10.91
N ALA A 91 11.20 -2.01 10.15
CA ALA A 91 11.92 -0.80 10.55
C ALA A 91 11.28 -0.15 11.79
N HIS A 92 9.96 -0.15 11.88
CA HIS A 92 9.23 0.35 13.04
C HIS A 92 9.53 -0.45 14.31
N MET A 93 9.70 -1.77 14.26
CA MET A 93 10.02 -2.57 15.46
C MET A 93 11.29 -2.09 16.16
N ARG A 94 12.22 -1.45 15.45
CA ARG A 94 13.43 -0.83 16.03
C ARG A 94 13.13 0.33 16.97
N THR A 95 11.95 0.95 16.88
CA THR A 95 11.53 1.97 17.85
C THR A 95 11.15 1.37 19.21
N HIS A 96 10.83 0.07 19.24
CA HIS A 96 10.57 -0.66 20.47
C HIS A 96 11.84 -1.30 21.03
N THR A 97 12.69 -1.87 20.18
CA THR A 97 13.92 -2.54 20.61
C THR A 97 15.10 -1.61 20.83
N GLY A 98 15.06 -0.40 20.26
CA GLY A 98 16.19 0.53 20.26
C GLY A 98 17.34 0.14 19.32
N GLU A 99 17.17 -0.87 18.47
CA GLU A 99 18.21 -1.36 17.54
C GLU A 99 18.61 -0.27 16.53
N LYS A 100 19.91 -0.01 16.42
CA LYS A 100 20.50 0.96 15.50
C LYS A 100 21.58 0.30 14.63
N PRO A 101 21.18 -0.48 13.61
CA PRO A 101 22.12 -1.31 12.85
C PRO A 101 22.96 -0.53 11.83
N PHE A 102 22.68 0.74 11.59
CA PHE A 102 23.36 1.52 10.56
C PHE A 102 24.42 2.44 11.16
N HIS A 103 25.68 2.06 11.04
CA HIS A 103 26.81 2.87 11.46
C HIS A 103 27.16 3.94 10.42
N CYS A 104 27.26 5.21 10.82
CA CYS A 104 27.82 6.27 10.01
C CYS A 104 29.32 6.40 10.30
N LYS A 105 30.16 6.13 9.29
CA LYS A 105 31.62 6.22 9.39
C LYS A 105 32.20 7.65 9.49
N PHE A 106 31.36 8.68 9.34
CA PHE A 106 31.80 10.08 9.32
C PHE A 106 31.55 10.77 10.67
N CYS A 107 30.51 10.37 11.40
CA CYS A 107 30.20 10.92 12.71
C CYS A 107 30.15 9.87 13.83
N ASP A 108 30.53 8.63 13.53
CA ASP A 108 30.57 7.47 14.43
C ASP A 108 29.28 7.19 15.20
N LYS A 109 28.15 7.64 14.63
CA LYS A 109 26.81 7.45 15.20
C LYS A 109 26.10 6.29 14.53
N ASN A 110 25.32 5.58 15.34
CA ASN A 110 24.45 4.50 14.89
C ASN A 110 23.02 5.00 14.70
N PHE A 111 22.35 4.54 13.64
CA PHE A 111 21.00 4.94 13.26
C PHE A 111 20.08 3.73 13.08
N SER A 112 18.78 3.91 13.32
CA SER A 112 17.75 2.87 13.17
C SER A 112 17.29 2.68 11.72
N GLN A 113 17.60 3.64 10.84
CA GLN A 113 17.30 3.62 9.41
C GLN A 113 18.54 4.01 8.59
N LYS A 114 18.60 3.50 7.36
CA LYS A 114 19.69 3.82 6.44
C LYS A 114 19.63 5.31 6.08
N MET A 115 20.75 6.00 6.28
CA MET A 115 20.88 7.40 5.88
C MET A 115 20.94 7.52 4.36
N SER A 116 20.34 8.58 3.83
CA SER A 116 20.53 8.96 2.42
C SER A 116 21.99 9.38 2.19
N PRO A 117 22.58 9.08 1.02
CA PRO A 117 23.91 9.55 0.66
C PRO A 117 24.10 11.06 0.82
N ILE A 118 23.03 11.84 0.59
CA ILE A 118 23.06 13.31 0.74
C ILE A 118 23.27 13.70 2.19
N ILE A 119 22.62 13.03 3.15
CA ILE A 119 22.78 13.35 4.57
C ILE A 119 24.19 12.97 5.06
N ASN A 120 24.80 11.92 4.49
CA ASN A 120 26.21 11.62 4.78
C ASN A 120 27.14 12.76 4.35
N TYR A 121 26.84 13.44 3.24
CA TYR A 121 27.61 14.60 2.77
C TYR A 121 27.43 15.84 3.64
N LEU A 122 26.26 16.04 4.27
CA LEU A 122 26.00 17.19 5.16
C LEU A 122 26.62 17.03 6.56
N ILE A 123 27.06 15.83 6.91
CA ILE A 123 27.68 15.51 8.20
C ILE A 123 29.22 15.54 8.11
N ASN A 124 29.76 15.64 6.90
CA ASN A 124 31.16 15.93 6.61
C ASN A 124 31.36 17.44 6.47
#